data_AF-A0A8S3CQ11-F1
#
_entry.id   AF-A0A8S3CQ11-F1
#
_cell.length_a   1.000
_cell.length_b   1.000
_cell.length_c   1.000
_cell.angle_alpha   90.00
_cell.angle_beta   90.00
_cell.angle_gamma   90.00
#
_symmetry.space_group_name_H-M   'P 1'
#
loop_
_entity.id
_entity.type
_entity.pdbx_description
1 polymer ?
#
loop_
_entity_poly.entity_id
_entity_poly.type
_entity_poly.pdbx_seq_one_letter_code
_entity_poly.pdbx_strand_id
1 'polypeptide(L)'
;GVDIRVHTQILCQLRVYWFVTIQNFYSELDSADFRLSLLENRFLKSHSAHEEIFSFETCGDYIQHVEFPDAENYLIQNNQTRRKYPLVIIVHSFASDDRQEFFRLPIQVAALHVKSSMSDDPPTKFIMKLSKLASGQSLVLQDIFIPGAGISDDACAICLTERANHVLLPCKHACICQNCFSLIDKCPICQRTVLSYFKL
;
A
#
# COMPACT_ATOMS: atom_id res chain seq x y z
N GLY A 1 18.93 -0.38 -2.21
CA GLY A 1 17.71 -1.18 -2.05
C GLY A 1 16.63 -0.40 -1.33
N VAL A 2 15.65 -1.10 -0.77
CA VAL A 2 14.58 -0.55 0.08
C VAL A 2 14.59 -1.32 1.40
N ASP A 3 14.48 -0.61 2.52
CA ASP A 3 14.27 -1.24 3.83
C ASP A 3 12.78 -1.45 4.07
N ILE A 4 12.38 -2.70 4.27
CA ILE A 4 11.00 -3.08 4.58
C ILE A 4 10.93 -3.44 6.05
N ARG A 5 10.19 -2.64 6.82
CA ARG A 5 9.88 -2.95 8.22
C ARG A 5 8.64 -3.82 8.31
N VAL A 6 8.78 -5.00 8.90
CA VAL A 6 7.69 -5.96 9.12
C VAL A 6 7.49 -6.11 10.62
N HIS A 7 6.30 -5.75 11.09
CA HIS A 7 5.84 -6.04 12.45
C HIS A 7 4.89 -7.24 12.40
N THR A 8 5.14 -8.25 13.22
CA THR A 8 4.28 -9.44 13.26
C THR A 8 4.16 -10.03 14.66
N GLN A 9 2.98 -10.54 14.99
CA GLN A 9 2.71 -11.33 16.19
C GLN A 9 2.65 -12.84 15.89
N ILE A 10 2.66 -13.21 14.61
CA ILE A 10 2.53 -14.57 14.12
C ILE A 10 3.71 -14.91 13.19
N LEU A 11 3.89 -16.20 12.90
CA LEU A 11 4.80 -16.61 11.83
C LEU A 11 4.28 -16.05 10.50
N CYS A 12 5.14 -15.35 9.77
CA CYS A 12 4.75 -14.76 8.49
C CYS A 12 5.86 -14.85 7.46
N GLN A 13 5.47 -14.77 6.20
CA GLN A 13 6.36 -14.60 5.07
C GLN A 13 6.13 -13.24 4.42
N LEU A 14 7.24 -12.59 4.05
CA LEU A 14 7.28 -11.47 3.12
C LEU A 14 7.73 -12.01 1.77
N ARG A 15 6.91 -11.78 0.76
CA ARG A 15 7.26 -11.99 -0.64
C ARG A 15 7.52 -10.68 -1.32
N VAL A 16 8.51 -10.67 -2.18
CA VAL A 16 9.02 -9.50 -2.86
C VAL A 16 9.06 -9.80 -4.35
N TYR A 17 8.35 -9.01 -5.14
CA TYR A 17 8.26 -9.17 -6.58
C TYR A 17 8.70 -7.88 -7.26
N TRP A 18 9.73 -7.99 -8.08
CA TRP A 18 10.22 -6.85 -8.86
C TRP A 18 9.57 -6.81 -10.23
N PHE A 19 9.26 -5.59 -10.69
CA PHE A 19 8.91 -5.31 -12.08
C PHE A 19 7.66 -6.03 -12.61
N VAL A 20 6.63 -6.03 -11.78
CA VAL A 20 5.38 -6.76 -12.05
C VAL A 20 4.50 -5.97 -13.01
N THR A 21 4.04 -6.59 -14.08
CA THR A 21 3.04 -5.98 -14.98
C THR A 21 1.73 -5.73 -14.24
N ILE A 22 1.24 -4.48 -14.27
CA ILE A 22 0.03 -4.05 -13.54
C ILE A 22 -1.18 -4.91 -13.92
N GLN A 23 -1.34 -5.18 -15.21
CA GLN A 23 -2.44 -6.02 -15.71
C GLN A 23 -2.39 -7.44 -15.12
N ASN A 24 -1.22 -8.08 -15.14
CA ASN A 24 -1.06 -9.45 -14.63
C ASN A 24 -1.20 -9.49 -13.11
N PHE A 25 -0.70 -8.45 -12.42
CA PHE A 25 -0.90 -8.28 -10.98
C PHE A 25 -2.37 -8.32 -10.58
N TYR A 26 -3.21 -7.47 -11.20
CA TYR A 26 -4.64 -7.48 -10.88
C TYR A 26 -5.33 -8.76 -11.34
N SER A 27 -4.96 -9.31 -12.51
CA SER A 27 -5.51 -10.58 -13.00
C SER A 27 -5.28 -11.74 -12.02
N GLU A 28 -4.10 -11.83 -11.40
CA GLU A 28 -3.81 -12.88 -10.41
C GLU A 28 -4.37 -12.55 -9.02
N LEU A 29 -4.37 -11.27 -8.62
CA LEU A 29 -4.89 -10.83 -7.33
C LEU A 29 -6.41 -11.02 -7.21
N ASP A 30 -7.15 -10.81 -8.30
CA ASP A 30 -8.60 -10.96 -8.36
C ASP A 30 -9.05 -12.39 -8.71
N SER A 31 -8.10 -13.29 -9.01
CA SER A 31 -8.39 -14.71 -9.21
C SER A 31 -8.93 -15.34 -7.93
N ALA A 32 -9.91 -16.24 -8.09
CA ALA A 32 -10.39 -17.08 -7.00
C ALA A 32 -9.27 -17.94 -6.38
N ASP A 33 -8.26 -18.26 -7.18
CA ASP A 33 -7.13 -19.09 -6.78
C ASP A 33 -5.99 -18.30 -6.13
N PHE A 34 -6.12 -16.97 -5.93
CA PHE A 34 -5.05 -16.11 -5.40
C PHE A 34 -4.34 -16.70 -4.16
N ARG A 35 -5.11 -17.20 -3.19
CA ARG A 35 -4.54 -17.77 -1.96
C ARG A 35 -3.81 -19.08 -2.22
N LEU A 36 -4.40 -19.96 -3.04
CA LEU A 36 -3.77 -21.23 -3.42
C LEU A 36 -2.50 -21.00 -4.23
N SER A 37 -2.52 -20.07 -5.20
CA SER A 37 -1.36 -19.73 -6.01
C SER A 37 -0.24 -19.13 -5.16
N LEU A 38 -0.58 -18.30 -4.17
CA LEU A 38 0.39 -17.76 -3.22
C LEU A 38 0.99 -18.88 -2.36
N LEU A 39 0.16 -19.72 -1.73
CA LEU A 39 0.61 -20.85 -0.89
C LEU A 39 1.54 -21.81 -1.64
N GLU A 40 1.24 -22.07 -2.92
CA GLU A 40 1.96 -23.02 -3.76
C GLU A 40 3.13 -22.39 -4.54
N ASN A 41 3.52 -21.15 -4.22
CA ASN A 41 4.62 -20.43 -4.88
C ASN A 41 4.44 -20.35 -6.40
N ARG A 42 3.20 -20.14 -6.85
CA ARG A 42 2.84 -19.92 -8.27
C ARG A 42 2.48 -18.48 -8.60
N PHE A 43 2.06 -17.70 -7.60
CA PHE A 43 1.66 -16.31 -7.79
C PHE A 43 2.77 -15.50 -8.47
N LEU A 44 2.46 -14.83 -9.58
CA LEU A 44 3.35 -13.99 -10.39
C LEU A 44 4.64 -14.64 -10.90
N LYS A 45 4.82 -15.95 -10.78
CA LYS A 45 6.08 -16.64 -11.10
C LYS A 45 6.58 -16.42 -12.54
N SER A 46 5.67 -16.19 -13.49
CA SER A 46 5.97 -15.88 -14.89
C SER A 46 5.80 -14.40 -15.25
N HIS A 47 5.48 -13.57 -14.27
CA HIS A 47 5.03 -12.18 -14.47
C HIS A 47 5.83 -11.15 -13.65
N SER A 48 6.74 -11.60 -12.78
CA SER A 48 7.79 -10.80 -12.14
C SER A 48 9.15 -11.08 -12.78
N ALA A 49 10.04 -10.08 -12.77
CA ALA A 49 11.41 -10.28 -13.23
C ALA A 49 12.29 -10.97 -12.18
N HIS A 50 11.99 -10.74 -10.90
CA HIS A 50 12.71 -11.31 -9.77
C HIS A 50 11.75 -11.52 -8.59
N GLU A 51 11.91 -12.62 -7.87
CA GLU A 51 11.12 -12.99 -6.68
C GLU A 51 12.07 -13.37 -5.53
N GLU A 52 11.80 -12.83 -4.34
CA GLU A 52 12.48 -13.18 -3.10
C GLU A 52 11.45 -13.48 -2.01
N ILE A 53 11.75 -14.43 -1.13
CA ILE A 53 10.87 -14.84 -0.03
C ILE A 53 11.67 -14.83 1.27
N PHE A 54 11.16 -14.10 2.26
CA PHE A 54 11.73 -13.99 3.60
C PHE A 54 10.72 -14.49 4.62
N SER A 55 11.19 -15.24 5.62
CA SER A 55 10.33 -15.78 6.69
C SER A 55 10.71 -15.13 8.01
N PHE A 56 9.71 -14.80 8.83
CA PHE A 56 9.88 -14.16 10.12
C PHE A 56 9.22 -14.96 11.23
N GLU A 57 9.88 -14.98 12.39
CA GLU A 57 9.37 -15.61 13.59
C GLU A 57 8.27 -14.76 14.26
N THR A 58 7.66 -15.30 15.32
CA THR A 58 6.56 -14.63 16.04
C THR A 58 7.03 -13.49 16.93
N CYS A 59 6.19 -12.45 17.07
CA CYS A 59 6.34 -11.37 18.05
C CYS A 59 7.65 -10.59 17.91
N GLY A 60 7.87 -10.00 16.73
CA GLY A 60 9.08 -9.25 16.43
C GLY A 60 8.87 -8.07 15.48
N ASP A 61 9.84 -7.15 15.55
CA ASP A 61 10.05 -6.05 14.61
C ASP A 61 11.26 -6.37 13.74
N TYR A 62 11.02 -6.66 12.47
CA TYR A 62 12.06 -7.06 11.52
C TYR A 62 12.29 -5.95 10.50
N ILE A 63 13.55 -5.75 10.10
CA ILE A 63 13.92 -4.89 8.98
C ILE A 63 14.58 -5.78 7.94
N GLN A 64 13.95 -5.90 6.78
CA GLN A 64 14.49 -6.63 5.65
C GLN A 64 14.95 -5.64 4.58
N HIS A 65 16.24 -5.64 4.27
CA HIS A 65 16.76 -4.93 3.11
C HIS A 65 16.49 -5.75 1.86
N VAL A 66 15.89 -5.14 0.85
CA VAL A 66 15.73 -5.75 -0.48
C VAL A 66 16.55 -4.97 -1.49
N GLU A 67 17.47 -5.67 -2.15
CA GLU A 67 18.33 -5.07 -3.16
C GLU A 67 17.63 -5.04 -4.52
N PHE A 68 18.00 -4.05 -5.30
CA PHE A 68 17.37 -3.84 -6.60
C PHE A 68 18.12 -4.68 -7.65
N PRO A 69 17.46 -5.60 -8.37
CA PRO A 69 18.15 -6.64 -9.15
C PRO A 69 18.77 -6.20 -10.51
N ASP A 70 19.03 -4.90 -10.71
CA ASP A 70 19.83 -4.22 -11.79
C ASP A 70 19.24 -2.82 -12.05
N ALA A 71 19.71 -1.83 -11.29
CA ALA A 71 18.93 -0.66 -10.88
C ALA A 71 18.57 0.41 -11.88
N GLU A 72 19.49 0.79 -12.76
CA GLU A 72 19.30 2.03 -13.50
C GLU A 72 18.62 1.82 -14.85
N ASN A 73 19.04 0.81 -15.60
CA ASN A 73 18.57 0.64 -16.98
C ASN A 73 17.07 0.37 -17.05
N TYR A 74 16.52 -0.41 -16.11
CA TYR A 74 15.10 -0.73 -16.14
C TYR A 74 14.21 0.49 -15.84
N LEU A 75 14.54 1.24 -14.78
CA LEU A 75 13.76 2.41 -14.38
C LEU A 75 13.87 3.50 -15.45
N ILE A 76 15.06 3.71 -16.02
CA ILE A 76 15.27 4.68 -17.11
C ILE A 76 14.46 4.28 -18.35
N GLN A 77 14.52 3.03 -18.78
CA GLN A 77 13.79 2.54 -19.97
C GLN A 77 12.28 2.55 -19.78
N ASN A 78 11.78 2.30 -18.56
CA ASN A 78 10.36 2.13 -18.28
C ASN A 78 9.70 3.33 -17.58
N ASN A 79 10.44 4.42 -17.34
CA ASN A 79 9.98 5.61 -16.61
C ASN A 79 8.72 6.23 -17.24
N GLN A 80 8.54 6.07 -18.55
CA GLN A 80 7.49 6.76 -19.30
C GLN A 80 6.16 6.01 -19.38
N THR A 81 6.12 4.69 -19.18
CA THR A 81 4.91 3.92 -19.54
C THR A 81 4.02 3.53 -18.35
N ARG A 82 4.51 3.58 -17.09
CA ARG A 82 3.79 3.17 -15.87
C ARG A 82 2.96 1.88 -16.03
N ARG A 83 3.40 0.93 -16.86
CA ARG A 83 2.68 -0.35 -17.08
C ARG A 83 3.04 -1.43 -16.07
N LYS A 84 4.04 -1.15 -15.22
CA LYS A 84 4.60 -2.10 -14.27
C LYS A 84 4.79 -1.44 -12.92
N TYR A 85 4.54 -2.19 -11.86
CA TYR A 85 4.94 -1.83 -10.51
C TYR A 85 6.42 -2.14 -10.33
N PRO A 86 7.26 -1.16 -9.91
CA PRO A 86 8.66 -1.41 -9.61
C PRO A 86 8.83 -2.51 -8.57
N LEU A 87 8.01 -2.44 -7.51
CA LEU A 87 8.06 -3.36 -6.38
C LEU A 87 6.64 -3.70 -5.92
N VAL A 88 6.34 -4.98 -5.79
CA VAL A 88 5.14 -5.49 -5.11
C VAL A 88 5.60 -6.33 -3.94
N ILE A 89 5.02 -6.09 -2.76
CA ILE A 89 5.27 -6.88 -1.57
C ILE A 89 3.98 -7.50 -1.07
N ILE A 90 4.08 -8.74 -0.57
CA ILE A 90 2.97 -9.46 0.04
C ILE A 90 3.42 -10.02 1.37
N VAL A 91 2.67 -9.73 2.42
CA VAL A 91 2.86 -10.31 3.75
C VAL A 91 1.69 -11.21 4.08
N HIS A 92 1.97 -12.47 4.36
CA HIS A 92 0.96 -13.46 4.71
C HIS A 92 1.46 -14.36 5.84
N SER A 93 0.55 -14.99 6.56
CA SER A 93 0.94 -15.97 7.58
C SER A 93 1.67 -17.15 6.95
N PHE A 94 2.56 -17.76 7.73
CA PHE A 94 3.23 -19.00 7.37
C PHE A 94 2.67 -20.11 8.24
N ALA A 95 1.99 -21.08 7.63
CA ALA A 95 1.47 -22.25 8.33
C ALA A 95 2.37 -23.45 8.06
N SER A 96 3.21 -23.84 9.04
CA SER A 96 4.00 -25.08 8.94
C SER A 96 3.12 -26.32 9.03
N ASP A 97 2.07 -26.28 9.86
CA ASP A 97 1.27 -27.47 10.22
C ASP A 97 -0.24 -27.34 9.96
N ASP A 98 -0.82 -26.13 9.98
CA ASP A 98 -2.26 -25.92 9.74
C ASP A 98 -2.54 -25.03 8.52
N ARG A 99 -2.67 -25.66 7.35
CA ARG A 99 -3.04 -24.95 6.11
C ARG A 99 -4.36 -24.17 6.25
N GLN A 100 -5.27 -24.55 7.15
CA GLN A 100 -6.54 -23.83 7.30
C GLN A 100 -6.34 -22.43 7.87
N GLU A 101 -5.33 -22.22 8.72
CA GLU A 101 -5.02 -20.93 9.29
C GLU A 101 -4.63 -19.92 8.19
N PHE A 102 -3.81 -20.33 7.23
CA PHE A 102 -3.44 -19.53 6.06
C PHE A 102 -4.67 -19.02 5.27
N PHE A 103 -5.72 -19.83 5.13
CA PHE A 103 -6.92 -19.42 4.40
C PHE A 103 -7.83 -18.47 5.20
N ARG A 104 -7.69 -18.42 6.53
CA ARG A 104 -8.51 -17.57 7.41
C ARG A 104 -7.91 -16.19 7.65
N LEU A 105 -6.59 -16.08 7.63
CA LEU A 105 -5.90 -14.84 7.96
C LEU A 105 -5.85 -13.84 6.78
N PRO A 106 -5.95 -12.53 7.06
CA PRO A 106 -5.84 -11.51 6.02
C PRO A 106 -4.42 -11.49 5.44
N ILE A 107 -4.32 -11.24 4.13
CA ILE A 107 -3.05 -11.07 3.43
C ILE A 107 -2.86 -9.59 3.12
N GLN A 108 -1.73 -9.03 3.53
CA GLN A 108 -1.36 -7.66 3.20
C GLN A 108 -0.67 -7.63 1.84
N VAL A 109 -1.11 -6.72 0.98
CA VAL A 109 -0.55 -6.54 -0.36
C VAL A 109 -0.26 -5.06 -0.57
N ALA A 110 0.92 -4.74 -1.07
CA ALA A 110 1.29 -3.37 -1.39
C ALA A 110 2.11 -3.31 -2.68
N ALA A 111 1.89 -2.26 -3.46
CA ALA A 111 2.76 -1.90 -4.57
C ALA A 111 3.44 -0.56 -4.28
N LEU A 112 4.72 -0.46 -4.57
CA LEU A 112 5.56 0.67 -4.21
C LEU A 112 6.22 1.25 -5.46
N HIS A 113 6.31 2.58 -5.46
CA HIS A 113 7.30 3.31 -6.23
C HIS A 113 8.63 3.21 -5.50
N VAL A 114 9.71 2.96 -6.23
CA VAL A 114 11.07 2.92 -5.70
C VAL A 114 11.86 4.03 -6.37
N LYS A 115 12.44 4.93 -5.57
CA LYS A 115 13.24 6.04 -6.07
C LYS A 115 14.47 5.52 -6.82
N SER A 116 14.67 6.00 -8.04
CA SER A 116 15.85 5.84 -8.87
C SER A 116 16.94 6.88 -8.53
N SER A 117 18.06 6.82 -9.25
CA SER A 117 19.14 7.81 -9.19
C SER A 117 18.80 9.15 -9.84
N MET A 118 17.66 9.25 -10.55
CA MET A 118 17.25 10.50 -11.21
C MET A 118 16.83 11.56 -10.18
N SER A 119 17.29 12.79 -10.37
CA SER A 119 17.02 13.91 -9.45
C SER A 119 15.54 14.19 -9.26
N ASP A 120 14.76 14.07 -10.34
CA ASP A 120 13.35 14.46 -10.40
C ASP A 120 12.41 13.30 -10.03
N ASP A 121 12.96 12.13 -9.70
CA ASP A 121 12.15 10.98 -9.34
C ASP A 121 11.61 11.11 -7.90
N PRO A 122 10.28 10.99 -7.71
CA PRO A 122 9.69 11.04 -6.37
C PRO A 122 10.34 10.05 -5.39
N PRO A 123 10.29 10.36 -4.09
CA PRO A 123 10.75 9.43 -3.06
C PRO A 123 9.96 8.12 -3.11
N THR A 124 10.61 7.05 -2.66
CA THR A 124 9.99 5.73 -2.47
C THR A 124 8.71 5.88 -1.65
N LYS A 125 7.59 5.40 -2.21
CA LYS A 125 6.27 5.55 -1.59
C LYS A 125 5.32 4.45 -2.01
N PHE A 126 4.32 4.17 -1.18
CA PHE A 126 3.24 3.28 -1.57
C PHE A 126 2.43 3.89 -2.72
N ILE A 127 2.25 3.11 -3.78
CA ILE A 127 1.29 3.40 -4.85
C ILE A 127 -0.08 2.88 -4.43
N MET A 128 -0.11 1.70 -3.80
CA MET A 128 -1.31 1.12 -3.24
C MET A 128 -0.98 0.25 -2.03
N LYS A 129 -1.98 0.09 -1.17
CA LYS A 129 -2.00 -0.88 -0.08
C LYS A 129 -3.39 -1.49 -0.01
N LEU A 130 -3.50 -2.78 0.23
CA LEU A 130 -4.77 -3.44 0.49
C LEU A 130 -4.60 -4.63 1.42
N SER A 131 -5.69 -5.03 2.07
CA SER A 131 -5.82 -6.29 2.77
C SER A 131 -6.78 -7.20 2.02
N LYS A 132 -6.33 -8.38 1.60
CA LYS A 132 -7.17 -9.42 1.00
C LYS A 132 -7.72 -10.32 2.10
N LEU A 133 -9.02 -10.28 2.32
CA LEU A 133 -9.70 -11.07 3.36
C LEU A 133 -9.86 -12.54 2.94
N ALA A 134 -10.21 -13.40 3.90
CA ALA A 134 -10.54 -14.80 3.65
C ALA A 134 -11.76 -14.96 2.72
N SER A 135 -12.69 -14.01 2.76
CA SER A 135 -13.86 -13.95 1.88
C SER A 135 -13.54 -13.65 0.41
N GLY A 136 -12.28 -13.33 0.07
CA GLY A 136 -11.87 -12.87 -1.26
C GLY A 136 -12.05 -11.36 -1.48
N GLN A 137 -12.71 -10.66 -0.56
CA GLN A 137 -12.85 -9.20 -0.62
C GLN A 137 -11.49 -8.50 -0.44
N SER A 138 -11.23 -7.48 -1.25
CA SER A 138 -10.06 -6.60 -1.14
C SER A 138 -10.46 -5.29 -0.42
N LEU A 139 -9.86 -5.01 0.73
CA LEU A 139 -10.00 -3.73 1.42
C LEU A 139 -8.82 -2.84 1.08
N VAL A 140 -9.05 -1.79 0.29
CA VAL A 140 -7.98 -0.83 -0.05
C VAL A 140 -7.64 0.00 1.19
N LEU A 141 -6.40 -0.11 1.65
CA LEU A 141 -5.86 0.66 2.76
C LEU A 141 -5.40 2.01 2.22
N GLN A 142 -6.05 3.08 2.65
CA GLN A 142 -5.78 4.42 2.18
C GLN A 142 -5.23 5.25 3.32
N ASP A 143 -4.10 5.90 3.06
CA ASP A 143 -3.57 6.88 3.99
C ASP A 143 -4.55 8.04 4.09
N ILE A 144 -4.88 8.41 5.33
CA ILE A 144 -5.63 9.63 5.60
C ILE A 144 -4.67 10.78 5.34
N PHE A 145 -4.99 11.63 4.36
CA PHE A 145 -4.20 12.82 4.07
C PHE A 145 -4.59 13.92 5.04
N ILE A 146 -3.75 14.12 6.06
CA ILE A 146 -3.76 15.31 6.92
C ILE A 146 -2.79 16.32 6.25
N PRO A 147 -3.26 17.45 5.70
CA PRO A 147 -2.38 18.43 5.11
C PRO A 147 -1.56 19.15 6.20
N GLY A 148 -0.24 19.18 6.02
CA GLY A 148 0.69 19.89 6.90
C GLY A 148 1.55 18.94 7.72
N ALA A 149 2.87 19.07 7.60
CA ALA A 149 3.84 18.54 8.54
C ALA A 149 4.72 19.74 8.92
N GLY A 150 4.17 20.66 9.72
CA GLY A 150 4.84 21.91 10.08
C GLY A 150 3.93 22.93 10.76
N ILE A 151 3.82 22.82 12.09
CA ILE A 151 3.30 23.81 13.05
C ILE A 151 1.77 24.00 12.96
N SER A 152 1.03 23.23 13.77
CA SER A 152 -0.45 23.14 13.92
C SER A 152 -1.21 22.24 12.92
N ASP A 153 -0.63 21.07 12.60
CA ASP A 153 -1.10 20.14 11.54
C ASP A 153 -2.45 19.44 11.76
N ASP A 154 -3.07 19.63 12.91
CA ASP A 154 -4.40 19.12 13.16
C ASP A 154 -5.47 20.20 13.00
N ALA A 155 -5.13 21.46 12.69
CA ALA A 155 -6.11 22.55 12.65
C ALA A 155 -6.99 22.51 11.39
N CYS A 156 -8.25 22.91 11.54
CA CYS A 156 -9.18 23.09 10.45
C CYS A 156 -8.66 24.18 9.51
N ALA A 157 -8.55 23.86 8.22
CA ALA A 157 -8.10 24.76 7.15
C ALA A 157 -8.99 26.00 6.93
N ILE A 158 -10.13 26.09 7.61
CA ILE A 158 -11.07 27.22 7.53
C ILE A 158 -10.91 28.13 8.74
N CYS A 159 -11.13 27.62 9.96
CA CYS A 159 -11.08 28.46 11.17
C CYS A 159 -9.70 28.55 11.80
N LEU A 160 -8.77 27.66 11.43
CA LEU A 160 -7.40 27.56 11.98
C LEU A 160 -7.34 27.48 13.52
N THR A 161 -8.46 27.14 14.15
CA THR A 161 -8.65 27.17 15.62
C THR A 161 -8.96 25.77 16.16
N GLU A 162 -9.91 25.09 15.53
CA GLU A 162 -10.39 23.77 15.95
C GLU A 162 -9.70 22.65 15.20
N ARG A 163 -9.65 21.45 15.79
CA ARG A 163 -9.05 20.28 15.13
C ARG A 163 -9.90 19.78 13.95
N ALA A 164 -9.24 19.55 12.81
CA ALA A 164 -9.77 18.84 11.67
C ALA A 164 -10.13 17.40 12.07
N ASN A 165 -11.39 17.06 11.94
CA ASN A 165 -11.94 15.76 12.35
C ASN A 165 -12.92 15.17 11.33
N HIS A 166 -12.96 15.72 10.11
CA HIS A 166 -13.78 15.21 9.02
C HIS A 166 -12.90 14.91 7.80
N VAL A 167 -13.04 13.69 7.27
CA VAL A 167 -12.43 13.26 6.00
C VAL A 167 -13.46 13.43 4.89
N LEU A 168 -13.10 14.19 3.85
CA LEU A 168 -13.98 14.51 2.73
C LEU A 168 -13.84 13.52 1.57
N LEU A 169 -14.92 12.87 1.13
CA LEU A 169 -14.90 11.94 -0.01
C LEU A 169 -15.39 12.61 -1.31
N PRO A 170 -14.78 12.28 -2.47
CA PRO A 170 -13.83 11.17 -2.69
C PRO A 170 -12.34 11.56 -2.55
N CYS A 171 -12.02 12.80 -2.21
CA CYS A 171 -10.64 13.31 -2.20
C CYS A 171 -9.77 12.90 -1.00
N LYS A 172 -10.39 12.52 0.12
CA LYS A 172 -9.80 12.05 1.38
C LYS A 172 -8.94 13.05 2.15
N HIS A 173 -9.13 14.36 1.92
CA HIS A 173 -8.51 15.38 2.77
C HIS A 173 -9.22 15.47 4.12
N ALA A 174 -8.45 15.29 5.19
CA ALA A 174 -8.85 15.57 6.57
C ALA A 174 -8.45 17.02 6.91
N CYS A 175 -9.29 17.99 6.56
CA CYS A 175 -8.89 19.40 6.58
C CYS A 175 -9.88 20.34 7.27
N ILE A 176 -10.95 19.83 7.88
CA ILE A 176 -12.01 20.68 8.47
C ILE A 176 -12.55 20.12 9.79
N CYS A 177 -12.98 21.02 10.68
CA CYS A 177 -13.68 20.67 11.91
C CYS A 177 -15.20 20.53 11.66
N GLN A 178 -15.92 19.99 12.66
CA GLN A 178 -17.37 19.83 12.64
C GLN A 178 -18.14 21.14 12.37
N ASN A 179 -17.68 22.26 12.92
CA ASN A 179 -18.39 23.54 12.81
C ASN A 179 -18.27 24.08 11.38
N CYS A 180 -17.08 24.00 10.79
CA CYS A 180 -16.83 24.48 9.44
C CYS A 180 -17.35 23.52 8.35
N PHE A 181 -17.62 22.25 8.67
CA PHE A 181 -18.18 21.30 7.70
C PHE A 181 -19.51 21.78 7.10
N SER A 182 -20.36 22.43 7.90
CA SER A 182 -21.64 22.97 7.44
C SER A 182 -21.52 24.12 6.43
N LEU A 183 -20.34 24.71 6.29
CA LEU A 183 -20.08 25.88 5.45
C LEU A 183 -19.54 25.54 4.06
N ILE A 184 -19.34 24.25 3.75
CA ILE A 184 -18.70 23.82 2.50
C ILE A 184 -19.52 22.78 1.74
N ASP A 185 -19.40 22.83 0.41
CA ASP A 185 -19.86 21.81 -0.54
C ASP A 185 -18.67 21.20 -1.32
N LYS A 186 -17.49 21.82 -1.24
CA LYS A 186 -16.25 21.42 -1.90
C LYS A 186 -15.09 21.38 -0.92
N CYS A 187 -14.12 20.50 -1.18
CA CYS A 187 -12.91 20.39 -0.39
C CYS A 187 -12.04 21.67 -0.50
N PRO A 188 -11.69 22.33 0.62
CA PRO A 188 -10.83 23.52 0.59
C PRO A 188 -9.44 23.31 -0.03
N ILE A 189 -8.92 22.07 0.03
CA ILE A 189 -7.58 21.73 -0.44
C ILE A 189 -7.55 21.48 -1.95
N CYS A 190 -8.53 20.76 -2.50
CA CYS A 190 -8.50 20.34 -3.90
C CYS A 190 -9.72 20.73 -4.74
N GLN A 191 -10.65 21.50 -4.16
CA GLN A 191 -11.83 22.05 -4.82
C GLN A 191 -12.82 21.00 -5.40
N ARG A 192 -12.66 19.73 -5.03
CA ARG A 192 -13.56 18.66 -5.44
C ARG A 192 -14.83 18.65 -4.58
N THR A 193 -15.98 18.43 -5.22
CA THR A 193 -17.28 18.30 -4.53
C THR A 193 -17.25 17.19 -3.49
N VAL A 194 -17.76 17.49 -2.30
CA VAL A 194 -17.91 16.54 -1.21
C VAL A 194 -19.17 15.71 -1.46
N LEU A 195 -19.00 14.41 -1.67
CA LEU A 195 -20.13 13.49 -1.89
C LEU A 195 -20.55 12.78 -0.60
N SER A 196 -19.58 12.52 0.28
CA SER A 196 -19.80 11.93 1.59
C SER A 196 -18.61 12.27 2.49
N TYR A 197 -18.73 11.95 3.79
CA TYR A 197 -17.68 12.19 4.77
C TYR A 197 -17.74 11.15 5.88
N PHE A 198 -16.64 11.02 6.62
CA PHE A 198 -16.62 10.31 7.90
C PHE A 198 -15.75 11.07 8.91
N LYS A 199 -15.99 10.81 10.19
CA LYS A 199 -15.23 11.43 11.28
C LYS A 199 -14.00 10.61 11.63
N LEU A 200 -12.92 11.29 11.98
CA LEU A 200 -11.73 10.67 12.60
C LEU A 200 -12.03 10.26 14.05
#